data_AF-A0A7L5E4Q7-F1
#
_entry.id   AF-A0A7L5E4Q7-F1
#
_cell.length_a   1.000
_cell.length_b   1.000
_cell.length_c   1.000
_cell.angle_alpha   90.00
_cell.angle_beta   90.00
_cell.angle_gamma   90.00
#
_symmetry.space_group_name_H-M   'P 1'
#
loop_
_entity.id
_entity.type
_entity.pdbx_description
1 polymer ?
#
loop_
_entity_poly.entity_id
_entity_poly.type
_entity_poly.pdbx_seq_one_letter_code
_entity_poly.pdbx_strand_id
1 'polypeptide(L)'
;MFNWFQKNKRNLISANWDIGDIYGFKKIYNHDSLQYTNADVSKVIYFSVLKISGNNLFGTEAYAGDPTIIEDANGWLLKGSKMAKNQILVCVISVKKRDDVEWAKAFFDLIKFRENSN
;
A
#
# COMPACT_ATOMS: atom_id res chain seq x y z
N MET A 1 -11.21 3.19 -34.80
CA MET A 1 -10.45 4.29 -34.17
C MET A 1 -9.71 3.73 -32.97
N PHE A 2 -8.39 3.54 -33.11
CA PHE A 2 -7.55 3.02 -32.04
C PHE A 2 -7.09 4.17 -31.14
N ASN A 3 -7.57 4.20 -29.89
CA ASN A 3 -7.04 5.08 -28.86
C ASN A 3 -5.69 4.55 -28.36
N TRP A 4 -4.61 4.91 -29.05
CA TRP A 4 -3.24 4.57 -28.67
C TRP A 4 -2.55 5.72 -27.92
N PHE A 5 -3.15 6.14 -26.81
CA PHE A 5 -2.53 7.08 -25.85
C PHE A 5 -2.83 6.71 -24.39
N GLN A 6 -2.59 5.46 -24.01
CA GLN A 6 -2.33 5.11 -22.60
C GLN A 6 -0.81 5.01 -22.36
N LYS A 7 -0.06 6.05 -22.74
CA LYS A 7 1.33 6.21 -22.32
C LYS A 7 1.36 6.72 -20.87
N ASN A 8 1.93 5.91 -19.98
CA ASN A 8 2.64 6.34 -18.76
C ASN A 8 1.85 6.81 -17.52
N LYS A 9 0.70 6.22 -17.18
CA LYS A 9 0.16 6.32 -15.79
C LYS A 9 0.72 5.26 -14.83
N ARG A 10 1.72 4.46 -15.25
CA ARG A 10 2.06 3.18 -14.61
C ARG A 10 2.75 3.22 -13.23
N ASN A 11 3.05 4.37 -12.62
CA ASN A 11 3.85 4.38 -11.38
C ASN A 11 3.46 5.43 -10.32
N LEU A 12 2.22 5.95 -10.31
CA LEU A 12 1.87 7.00 -9.33
C LEU A 12 1.87 6.53 -7.87
N ILE A 13 1.56 5.25 -7.62
CA ILE A 13 1.47 4.68 -6.26
C ILE A 13 2.87 4.56 -5.61
N SER A 14 3.88 4.14 -6.38
CA SER A 14 5.26 3.98 -5.90
C SER A 14 6.18 5.17 -6.18
N ALA A 15 5.68 6.23 -6.84
CA ALA A 15 6.53 7.37 -7.18
C ALA A 15 7.05 8.09 -5.93
N ASN A 16 6.20 8.22 -4.90
CA ASN A 16 6.51 8.97 -3.70
C ASN A 16 6.53 8.13 -2.42
N TRP A 17 6.12 6.86 -2.49
CA TRP A 17 6.16 5.95 -1.35
C TRP A 17 7.24 4.91 -1.59
N ASP A 18 8.17 4.82 -0.65
CA ASP A 18 9.15 3.75 -0.58
C ASP A 18 8.54 2.56 0.16
N ILE A 19 8.24 1.51 -0.59
CA ILE A 19 7.59 0.30 -0.10
C ILE A 19 8.65 -0.79 0.22
N GLY A 20 9.93 -0.49 -0.04
CA GLY A 20 11.02 -1.45 0.06
C GLY A 20 10.98 -2.53 -1.03
N ASP A 21 11.97 -3.42 -1.00
CA ASP A 21 12.04 -4.57 -1.89
C ASP A 21 11.21 -5.73 -1.32
N ILE A 22 10.27 -6.22 -2.12
CA ILE A 22 9.39 -7.34 -1.74
C ILE A 22 9.83 -8.61 -2.47
N TYR A 23 10.85 -9.28 -1.94
CA TYR A 23 11.41 -10.51 -2.52
C TYR A 23 10.45 -11.69 -2.40
N GLY A 24 10.38 -12.53 -3.44
CA GLY A 24 9.54 -13.72 -3.46
C GLY A 24 8.05 -13.46 -3.72
N PHE A 25 7.69 -12.22 -4.06
CA PHE A 25 6.33 -11.85 -4.44
C PHE A 25 6.23 -11.49 -5.92
N LYS A 26 5.16 -11.96 -6.56
CA LYS A 26 4.74 -11.51 -7.88
C LYS A 26 3.99 -10.19 -7.74
N LYS A 27 4.47 -9.18 -8.48
CA LYS A 27 3.86 -7.84 -8.57
C LYS A 27 2.75 -7.81 -9.63
N ILE A 28 1.58 -7.30 -9.26
CA ILE A 28 0.40 -7.17 -10.12
C ILE A 28 -0.04 -5.71 -10.11
N TYR A 29 -0.10 -5.09 -11.28
CA TYR A 29 -0.54 -3.70 -11.44
C TYR A 29 -2.02 -3.66 -11.80
N ASN A 30 -2.81 -3.00 -10.97
CA ASN A 30 -4.19 -2.63 -11.29
C ASN A 30 -4.23 -1.16 -11.73
N HIS A 31 -5.41 -0.67 -12.12
CA HIS A 31 -5.57 0.71 -12.59
C HIS A 31 -5.17 1.73 -11.51
N ASP A 32 -5.70 1.58 -10.28
CA ASP A 32 -5.50 2.50 -9.16
C ASP A 32 -4.91 1.82 -7.90
N SER A 33 -4.43 0.59 -8.06
CA SER A 33 -3.83 -0.17 -6.96
C SER A 33 -2.66 -1.03 -7.43
N LEU A 34 -1.86 -1.45 -6.46
CA LEU A 34 -0.72 -2.32 -6.66
C LEU A 34 -0.84 -3.49 -5.70
N GLN A 35 -0.71 -4.71 -6.21
CA GLN A 35 -0.80 -5.93 -5.43
C GLN A 35 0.50 -6.73 -5.51
N TYR A 36 0.88 -7.35 -4.41
CA TYR A 36 1.96 -8.33 -4.35
C TYR A 36 1.40 -9.63 -3.78
N THR A 37 1.71 -10.76 -4.40
CA THR A 37 1.34 -12.09 -3.89
C THR A 37 2.55 -13.00 -3.86
N ASN A 38 2.75 -13.73 -2.78
CA ASN A 38 3.78 -14.76 -2.74
C ASN A 38 3.32 -16.02 -3.52
N ALA A 39 4.25 -16.96 -3.73
CA ALA A 39 4.05 -18.11 -4.61
C ALA A 39 2.89 -19.04 -4.19
N ASP A 40 2.68 -19.24 -2.90
CA ASP A 40 1.61 -20.09 -2.34
C ASP A 40 0.33 -19.31 -1.98
N VAL A 41 0.31 -18.01 -2.28
CA VAL A 41 -0.81 -17.09 -1.99
C VAL A 41 -1.15 -17.09 -0.48
N SER A 42 -0.18 -17.37 0.38
CA SER A 42 -0.34 -17.27 1.83
C SER A 42 -0.18 -15.84 2.35
N LYS A 43 0.43 -14.97 1.56
CA LYS A 43 0.67 -13.55 1.86
C LYS A 43 0.29 -12.71 0.65
N VAL A 44 -0.61 -11.76 0.85
CA VAL A 44 -1.03 -10.82 -0.20
C VAL A 44 -0.98 -9.40 0.35
N ILE A 45 -0.35 -8.50 -0.40
CA ILE A 45 -0.19 -7.10 -0.03
C ILE A 45 -0.90 -6.26 -1.09
N TYR A 46 -1.71 -5.31 -0.65
CA TYR A 46 -2.42 -4.36 -1.49
C TYR A 46 -2.05 -2.94 -1.10
N PHE A 47 -1.77 -2.12 -2.11
CA PHE A 47 -1.52 -0.69 -1.98
C PHE A 47 -2.44 0.10 -2.89
N SER A 48 -2.95 1.21 -2.38
CA SER A 48 -3.57 2.25 -3.20
C SER A 48 -3.18 3.62 -2.67
N VAL A 49 -3.04 4.59 -3.56
CA VAL A 49 -2.72 5.98 -3.17
C VAL A 49 -3.86 6.87 -3.58
N LEU A 50 -4.47 7.51 -2.58
CA LEU A 50 -5.48 8.54 -2.75
C LEU A 50 -4.79 9.90 -2.78
N LYS A 51 -5.13 10.72 -3.78
CA LYS A 51 -4.65 12.11 -3.87
C LYS A 51 -5.75 13.04 -3.38
N ILE A 52 -5.39 13.92 -2.45
CA ILE A 52 -6.29 14.94 -1.92
C ILE A 52 -6.15 16.19 -2.80
N SER A 53 -7.25 16.66 -3.36
CA SER A 53 -7.34 17.94 -4.08
C SER A 53 -8.05 18.98 -3.22
N GLY A 54 -7.47 20.17 -3.07
CA GLY A 54 -8.06 21.27 -2.29
C GLY A 54 -7.13 21.78 -1.17
N ASN A 55 -7.53 22.88 -0.52
CA ASN A 55 -6.70 23.60 0.46
C ASN A 55 -6.78 23.05 1.89
N ASN A 56 -7.32 21.84 2.09
CA ASN A 56 -7.51 21.26 3.41
C ASN A 56 -6.37 20.34 3.80
N LEU A 57 -5.39 20.93 4.48
CA LEU A 57 -4.39 20.26 5.33
C LEU A 57 -5.02 19.62 6.60
N PHE A 58 -6.35 19.47 6.67
CA PHE A 58 -7.10 19.15 7.90
C PHE A 58 -7.56 17.69 8.01
N GLY A 59 -6.72 16.74 7.60
CA GLY A 59 -6.99 15.31 7.73
C GLY A 59 -5.90 14.56 8.50
N THR A 60 -5.28 15.19 9.49
CA THR A 60 -3.99 14.73 10.04
C THR A 60 -4.07 13.51 10.94
N GLU A 61 -5.18 13.27 11.65
CA GLU A 61 -5.25 12.19 12.66
C GLU A 61 -5.98 10.93 12.19
N ALA A 62 -7.00 11.06 11.34
CA ALA A 62 -7.80 9.90 10.91
C ALA A 62 -7.03 8.87 10.06
N TYR A 63 -5.93 9.31 9.42
CA TYR A 63 -5.15 8.49 8.49
C TYR A 63 -3.71 8.24 8.95
N ALA A 64 -3.32 8.80 10.11
CA ALA A 64 -2.02 8.60 10.73
C ALA A 64 -2.23 7.79 12.02
N GLY A 65 -2.30 6.48 11.89
CA GLY A 65 -2.50 5.58 13.02
C GLY A 65 -1.86 4.22 12.79
N ASP A 66 -1.71 3.48 13.89
CA ASP A 66 -1.24 2.10 13.84
C ASP A 66 -2.19 1.25 13.00
N PRO A 67 -1.67 0.27 12.25
CA PRO A 67 -2.53 -0.58 11.46
C PRO A 67 -3.39 -1.47 12.37
N THR A 68 -4.65 -1.61 12.00
CA THR A 68 -5.60 -2.50 12.67
C THR A 68 -5.42 -3.92 12.17
N ILE A 69 -5.48 -4.91 13.08
CA ILE A 69 -5.47 -6.33 12.73
C ILE A 69 -6.86 -6.90 13.00
N ILE A 70 -7.39 -7.60 12.01
CA ILE A 70 -8.69 -8.27 12.06
C ILE A 70 -8.44 -9.73 11.69
N GLU A 71 -8.94 -10.66 12.50
CA GLU A 71 -8.99 -12.08 12.16
C GLU A 71 -10.28 -12.36 11.37
N ASP A 72 -10.17 -13.08 10.27
CA ASP A 72 -11.29 -13.51 9.43
C ASP A 72 -11.24 -15.03 9.17
N ALA A 73 -12.23 -15.55 8.44
CA ALA A 73 -12.31 -16.98 8.15
C ALA A 73 -11.15 -17.52 7.30
N ASN A 74 -10.34 -16.65 6.68
CA ASN A 74 -9.27 -16.98 5.76
C ASN A 74 -7.87 -16.64 6.32
N GLY A 75 -7.78 -16.07 7.53
CA GLY A 75 -6.53 -15.72 8.21
C GLY A 75 -6.61 -14.37 8.91
N TRP A 76 -5.55 -13.57 8.77
CA TRP A 76 -5.43 -12.25 9.38
C TRP A 76 -5.29 -11.17 8.32
N LEU A 77 -5.99 -10.07 8.54
CA LEU A 77 -5.97 -8.87 7.73
C LEU A 77 -5.41 -7.72 8.55
N LEU A 78 -4.28 -7.18 8.12
CA LEU A 78 -3.74 -5.93 8.60
C LEU A 78 -4.19 -4.81 7.66
N LYS A 79 -4.85 -3.78 8.21
CA LYS A 79 -5.33 -2.61 7.48
C LYS A 79 -4.75 -1.35 8.11
N GLY A 80 -3.99 -0.60 7.34
CA GLY A 80 -3.37 0.64 7.78
C GLY A 80 -3.37 1.70 6.68
N SER A 81 -3.26 2.95 7.10
CA SER A 81 -3.01 4.06 6.19
C SER A 81 -1.81 4.88 6.64
N LYS A 82 -1.13 5.52 5.69
CA LYS A 82 -0.11 6.53 5.97
C LYS A 82 -0.44 7.78 5.18
N MET A 83 -0.32 8.94 5.81
CA MET A 83 -0.53 10.23 5.15
C MET A 83 0.79 10.97 5.02
N ALA A 84 1.03 11.56 3.84
CA ALA A 84 2.14 12.47 3.61
C ALA A 84 1.78 13.47 2.53
N LYS A 85 2.03 14.76 2.78
CA LYS A 85 1.65 15.88 1.90
C LYS A 85 0.16 15.79 1.53
N ASN A 86 -0.17 15.71 0.23
CA ASN A 86 -1.52 15.58 -0.30
C ASN A 86 -1.86 14.14 -0.71
N GLN A 87 -1.23 13.14 -0.10
CA GLN A 87 -1.40 11.74 -0.44
C GLN A 87 -1.70 10.89 0.79
N ILE A 88 -2.64 9.96 0.64
CA ILE A 88 -2.91 8.89 1.60
C ILE A 88 -2.56 7.58 0.92
N LEU A 89 -1.60 6.84 1.49
CA LEU A 89 -1.35 5.46 1.17
C LEU A 89 -2.30 4.59 1.99
N VAL A 90 -3.09 3.76 1.34
CA VAL A 90 -3.86 2.68 1.96
C VAL A 90 -3.10 1.38 1.74
N CYS A 91 -2.85 0.63 2.81
CA CYS A 91 -2.19 -0.66 2.79
C CYS A 91 -3.08 -1.72 3.43
N VAL A 92 -3.24 -2.84 2.74
CA VAL A 92 -3.89 -4.04 3.29
C VAL A 92 -2.97 -5.23 3.09
N ILE A 93 -2.66 -5.94 4.17
CA ILE A 93 -1.85 -7.15 4.15
C ILE A 93 -2.70 -8.31 4.66
N SER A 94 -2.89 -9.32 3.81
CA SER A 94 -3.53 -10.58 4.17
C SER A 94 -2.47 -11.65 4.41
N VAL A 95 -2.55 -12.33 5.54
CA VAL A 95 -1.68 -13.46 5.88
C VAL A 95 -2.51 -14.64 6.36
N LYS A 96 -2.18 -15.85 5.90
CA LYS A 96 -2.88 -17.09 6.31
C LYS A 96 -2.36 -17.70 7.62
N LYS A 97 -1.20 -17.26 8.10
CA LYS A 97 -0.55 -17.78 9.31
C LYS A 97 -0.42 -16.69 10.35
N ARG A 98 -0.68 -17.01 11.62
CA ARG A 98 -0.60 -16.07 12.73
C ARG A 98 0.81 -15.53 12.91
N ASP A 99 1.83 -16.37 12.73
CA ASP A 99 3.24 -15.99 12.87
C ASP A 99 3.67 -14.92 11.85
N ASP A 100 2.97 -14.82 10.72
CA ASP A 100 3.25 -13.83 9.69
C ASP A 100 2.65 -12.44 10.03
N VAL A 101 1.87 -12.31 11.11
CA VAL A 101 1.24 -11.04 11.52
C VAL A 101 2.29 -10.04 12.01
N GLU A 102 3.31 -10.50 12.72
CA GLU A 102 4.42 -9.64 13.16
C GLU A 102 5.24 -9.15 11.97
N TRP A 103 5.50 -10.03 11.00
CA TRP A 103 6.10 -9.65 9.73
C TRP A 103 5.27 -8.60 8.99
N ALA A 104 3.94 -8.76 8.94
CA ALA A 104 3.05 -7.81 8.27
C ALA A 104 3.11 -6.42 8.92
N LYS A 105 3.13 -6.35 10.25
CA LYS A 105 3.32 -5.10 11.01
C LYS A 105 4.67 -4.45 10.70
N ALA A 106 5.75 -5.20 10.86
CA ALA A 106 7.10 -4.70 10.59
C ALA A 106 7.23 -4.21 9.15
N PHE A 107 6.66 -4.93 8.19
CA PHE A 107 6.63 -4.52 6.79
C PHE A 107 5.84 -3.22 6.59
N PHE A 108 4.68 -3.05 7.21
CA PHE A 108 3.91 -1.80 7.15
C PHE A 108 4.70 -0.61 7.71
N ASP A 109 5.43 -0.82 8.81
CA ASP A 109 6.24 0.21 9.46
C ASP A 109 7.41 0.69 8.59
N LEU A 110 8.02 -0.21 7.81
CA LEU A 110 9.09 0.10 6.87
C LEU A 110 8.66 1.05 5.74
N ILE A 111 7.36 1.13 5.42
CA ILE A 111 6.87 1.97 4.35
C ILE A 111 7.01 3.44 4.73
N LYS A 112 7.71 4.21 3.90
CA LYS A 112 7.99 5.64 4.14
C LYS A 112 7.69 6.48 2.92
N PHE A 113 7.36 7.75 3.16
CA PHE A 113 7.29 8.72 2.08
C PHE A 113 8.71 9.09 1.65
N ARG A 114 8.99 9.08 0.35
CA ARG A 114 10.24 9.57 -0.24
C ARG A 114 10.23 11.09 -0.18
N GLU A 115 10.95 11.65 0.77
CA GLU A 115 11.31 13.06 0.71
C GLU A 115 12.32 13.21 -0.43
N ASN A 116 11.86 13.68 -1.59
CA ASN A 116 12.79 14.23 -2.57
C ASN A 116 13.45 15.43 -1.90
N SER A 117 14.70 15.25 -1.47
CA SER A 117 15.59 16.34 -1.10
C SER A 117 15.74 17.22 -2.35
N ASN A 118 15.20 18.45 -2.28
CA ASN A 118 15.49 19.47 -3.28
C ASN A 118 16.96 19.89 -3.19
#